data_AF-A0A495SQZ6-F1
#
_entry.id   AF-A0A495SQZ6-F1
#
_cell.length_a   1.000
_cell.length_b   1.000
_cell.length_c   1.000
_cell.angle_alpha   90.00
_cell.angle_beta   90.00
_cell.angle_gamma   90.00
#
_symmetry.space_group_name_H-M   'P 1'
#
loop_
_entity.id
_entity.type
_entity.pdbx_description
1 polymer ?
#
loop_
_entity_poly.entity_id
_entity_poly.type
_entity_poly.pdbx_seq_one_letter_code
_entity_poly.pdbx_strand_id
1 'polypeptide(L)'
;MSELLKQILSSTIITTLITSVIVYLFHKRTERQQALIKREFEKLSQKDTAHFEWRKNTVELLGQVYIHLNRTSLGFKNKYSRLKEYDPYYENEIMYHSNKHIRDVLLNNGHYLPPELLDEANKLIEHFDIWLSKYNQIRSVENNEQVKQIYVGPNGFRFPENAEKVFKDKYIEMFNSLHL
;
A
#
# COMPACT_ATOMS: atom_id res chain seq x y z
N MET A 1 -5.21 -84.06 0.95
CA MET A 1 -4.72 -82.67 1.08
C MET A 1 -4.96 -81.83 -0.20
N SER A 2 -6.13 -81.88 -0.82
CA SER A 2 -6.40 -81.14 -2.07
C SER A 2 -7.52 -80.09 -1.95
N GLU A 3 -8.56 -80.36 -1.16
CA GLU A 3 -9.69 -79.42 -1.01
C GLU A 3 -9.42 -78.29 -0.03
N LEU A 4 -8.92 -78.59 1.18
CA LEU A 4 -8.57 -77.57 2.17
C LEU A 4 -7.57 -76.54 1.61
N LEU A 5 -6.57 -77.00 0.87
CA LEU A 5 -5.54 -76.14 0.28
C LEU A 5 -6.10 -75.30 -0.88
N LYS A 6 -6.99 -75.86 -1.72
CA LYS A 6 -7.72 -75.10 -2.75
C LYS A 6 -8.66 -74.07 -2.13
N GLN A 7 -9.34 -74.39 -1.04
CA GLN A 7 -10.28 -73.50 -0.37
C GLN A 7 -9.54 -72.33 0.30
N ILE A 8 -8.41 -72.60 0.97
CA ILE A 8 -7.52 -71.58 1.55
C ILE A 8 -6.92 -70.69 0.45
N LEU A 9 -6.46 -71.26 -0.67
CA LEU A 9 -5.94 -70.48 -1.79
C LEU A 9 -7.03 -69.61 -2.46
N SER A 10 -8.23 -70.15 -2.63
CA SER A 10 -9.35 -69.40 -3.20
C SER A 10 -9.79 -68.24 -2.30
N SER A 11 -9.82 -68.44 -0.97
CA SER A 11 -10.18 -67.40 -0.02
C SER A 11 -9.09 -66.33 0.10
N THR A 12 -7.81 -66.67 -0.02
CA THR A 12 -6.71 -65.68 -0.05
C THR A 12 -6.70 -64.84 -1.31
N ILE A 13 -6.96 -65.44 -2.48
CA ILE A 13 -7.07 -64.68 -3.74
C ILE A 13 -8.24 -63.69 -3.68
N ILE A 14 -9.41 -64.15 -3.22
CA ILE A 14 -10.60 -63.30 -3.10
C ILE A 14 -10.40 -62.18 -2.09
N THR A 15 -9.82 -62.47 -0.92
CA THR A 15 -9.55 -61.44 0.10
C THR A 15 -8.51 -60.43 -0.40
N THR A 16 -7.49 -60.86 -1.14
CA THR A 16 -6.48 -59.95 -1.71
C THR A 16 -7.10 -59.03 -2.76
N LEU A 17 -7.92 -59.56 -3.67
CA LEU A 17 -8.62 -58.76 -4.67
C LEU A 17 -9.55 -57.71 -4.02
N ILE A 18 -10.36 -58.13 -3.03
CA ILE A 18 -11.25 -57.21 -2.31
C ILE A 18 -10.43 -56.13 -1.58
N THR A 19 -9.33 -56.52 -0.92
CA THR A 19 -8.46 -55.58 -0.20
C THR A 19 -7.80 -54.59 -1.15
N SER A 20 -7.29 -55.03 -2.31
CA SER A 20 -6.72 -54.15 -3.33
C SER A 20 -7.74 -53.15 -3.87
N VAL A 21 -8.98 -53.57 -4.11
CA VAL A 21 -10.07 -52.67 -4.54
C VAL A 21 -10.36 -51.63 -3.47
N ILE A 22 -10.47 -52.04 -2.20
CA ILE A 22 -10.70 -51.15 -1.07
C ILE A 22 -9.55 -50.14 -0.94
N VAL A 23 -8.30 -50.60 -0.98
CA VAL A 23 -7.09 -49.75 -0.91
C VAL A 23 -7.08 -48.76 -2.07
N TYR A 24 -7.37 -49.19 -3.30
CA TYR A 24 -7.46 -48.30 -4.45
C TYR A 24 -8.53 -47.22 -4.28
N LEU A 25 -9.72 -47.59 -3.80
CA LEU A 25 -10.80 -46.63 -3.55
C LEU A 25 -10.43 -45.62 -2.45
N PHE A 26 -9.83 -46.08 -1.35
CA PHE A 26 -9.33 -45.20 -0.30
C PHE A 26 -8.22 -44.28 -0.83
N HIS A 27 -7.24 -44.82 -1.56
CA HIS A 27 -6.16 -44.03 -2.14
C HIS A 27 -6.70 -42.93 -3.06
N LYS A 28 -7.59 -43.28 -3.99
CA LYS A 28 -8.24 -42.33 -4.92
C LYS A 28 -9.08 -41.28 -4.18
N ARG A 29 -9.76 -41.66 -3.09
CA ARG A 29 -10.50 -40.71 -2.24
C ARG A 29 -9.54 -39.77 -1.51
N THR A 30 -8.45 -40.28 -0.97
CA THR A 30 -7.41 -39.50 -0.28
C THR A 30 -6.73 -38.53 -1.23
N GLU A 31 -6.36 -38.95 -2.45
CA GLU A 31 -5.79 -38.05 -3.47
C GLU A 31 -6.74 -36.90 -3.80
N ARG A 32 -8.04 -37.19 -3.98
CA ARG A 32 -9.06 -36.14 -4.22
C ARG A 32 -9.15 -35.17 -3.05
N GLN A 33 -9.12 -35.67 -1.81
CA GLN A 33 -9.15 -34.83 -0.62
C GLN A 33 -7.87 -33.99 -0.49
N GLN A 34 -6.70 -34.56 -0.74
CA GLN A 34 -5.43 -33.83 -0.74
C GLN A 34 -5.40 -32.73 -1.80
N ALA A 35 -5.89 -33.01 -3.01
CA ALA A 35 -5.99 -32.00 -4.07
C ALA A 35 -6.94 -30.84 -3.69
N LEU A 36 -8.06 -31.14 -3.03
CA LEU A 36 -8.97 -30.11 -2.51
C LEU A 36 -8.33 -29.27 -1.41
N ILE A 37 -7.69 -29.92 -0.43
CA ILE A 37 -6.98 -29.23 0.66
C ILE A 37 -5.89 -28.33 0.09
N LYS A 38 -5.08 -28.84 -0.84
CA LYS A 38 -4.02 -28.08 -1.50
C LYS A 38 -4.58 -26.86 -2.22
N ARG A 39 -5.66 -27.02 -2.98
CA ARG A 39 -6.30 -25.91 -3.70
C ARG A 39 -6.85 -24.84 -2.76
N GLU A 40 -7.49 -25.23 -1.67
CA GLU A 40 -8.00 -24.27 -0.68
C GLU A 40 -6.85 -23.57 0.06
N PHE A 41 -5.78 -24.30 0.40
CA PHE A 41 -4.57 -23.70 0.97
C PHE A 41 -3.92 -22.70 0.01
N GLU A 42 -3.80 -23.04 -1.29
CA GLU A 42 -3.25 -22.15 -2.31
C GLU A 42 -4.08 -20.86 -2.46
N LYS A 43 -5.42 -20.96 -2.46
CA LYS A 43 -6.29 -19.78 -2.50
C LYS A 43 -6.12 -18.88 -1.28
N LEU A 44 -6.06 -19.48 -0.08
CA LEU A 44 -5.86 -18.73 1.16
C LEU A 44 -4.48 -18.05 1.15
N SER A 45 -3.44 -18.79 0.81
CA SER A 45 -2.09 -18.26 0.69
C SER A 45 -2.01 -17.11 -0.32
N GLN A 46 -2.65 -17.23 -1.49
CA GLN A 46 -2.68 -16.15 -2.48
C GLN A 46 -3.36 -14.88 -1.95
N LYS A 47 -4.48 -15.03 -1.24
CA LYS A 47 -5.19 -13.90 -0.62
C LYS A 47 -4.33 -13.23 0.45
N ASP A 48 -3.70 -14.02 1.30
CA ASP A 48 -2.84 -13.51 2.37
C ASP A 48 -1.62 -12.79 1.81
N THR A 49 -0.98 -13.35 0.78
CA THR A 49 0.13 -12.70 0.07
C THR A 49 -0.32 -11.39 -0.58
N ALA A 50 -1.44 -11.38 -1.30
CA ALA A 50 -1.94 -10.15 -1.94
C ALA A 50 -2.27 -9.06 -0.90
N HIS A 51 -2.87 -9.44 0.23
CA HIS A 51 -3.17 -8.52 1.32
C HIS A 51 -1.89 -7.98 1.98
N PHE A 52 -0.89 -8.84 2.21
CA PHE A 52 0.40 -8.42 2.74
C PHE A 52 1.13 -7.46 1.80
N GLU A 53 1.18 -7.76 0.50
CA GLU A 53 1.79 -6.90 -0.51
C GLU A 53 1.07 -5.55 -0.60
N TRP A 54 -0.26 -5.54 -0.58
CA TRP A 54 -1.03 -4.30 -0.53
C TRP A 54 -0.66 -3.46 0.72
N ARG A 55 -0.61 -4.07 1.91
CA ARG A 55 -0.24 -3.36 3.15
C ARG A 55 1.17 -2.80 3.10
N LYS A 56 2.13 -3.58 2.60
CA LYS A 56 3.52 -3.16 2.45
C LYS A 56 3.63 -1.95 1.52
N ASN A 57 3.03 -2.02 0.33
CA ASN A 57 3.03 -0.92 -0.64
C ASN A 57 2.32 0.32 -0.09
N THR A 58 1.23 0.12 0.66
CA THR A 58 0.52 1.21 1.32
C THR A 58 1.40 1.93 2.35
N VAL A 59 2.10 1.18 3.20
CA VAL A 59 3.00 1.77 4.20
C VAL A 59 4.18 2.50 3.56
N GLU A 60 4.73 1.96 2.47
CA GLU A 60 5.81 2.64 1.73
C GLU A 60 5.35 3.97 1.14
N LEU A 61 4.17 4.00 0.52
CA LEU A 61 3.53 5.23 0.02
C LEU A 61 3.31 6.23 1.17
N LEU A 62 2.65 5.79 2.24
CA LEU A 62 2.34 6.64 3.38
C LEU A 62 3.60 7.17 4.07
N GLY A 63 4.68 6.39 4.12
CA GLY A 63 5.97 6.81 4.66
C GLY A 63 6.62 7.93 3.86
N GLN A 64 6.57 7.86 2.52
CA GLN A 64 7.05 8.94 1.66
C GLN A 64 6.25 10.24 1.90
N VAL A 65 4.93 10.13 1.92
CA VAL A 65 4.04 11.28 2.20
C VAL A 65 4.30 11.84 3.61
N TYR A 66 4.43 10.98 4.62
CA TYR A 66 4.69 11.36 6.01
C TYR A 66 5.97 12.19 6.16
N ILE A 67 7.08 11.74 5.58
CA ILE A 67 8.37 12.42 5.67
C ILE A 67 8.29 13.81 5.03
N HIS A 68 7.70 13.91 3.83
CA HIS A 68 7.62 15.18 3.13
C HIS A 68 6.63 16.15 3.76
N LEU A 69 5.50 15.69 4.30
CA LEU A 69 4.58 16.53 5.08
C LEU A 69 5.27 17.10 6.34
N ASN A 70 6.04 16.27 7.05
CA ASN A 70 6.82 16.75 8.20
C ASN A 70 7.90 17.75 7.78
N ARG A 71 8.58 17.49 6.66
CA ARG A 71 9.63 18.38 6.13
C ARG A 71 9.06 19.75 5.78
N THR A 72 7.91 19.83 5.11
CA THR A 72 7.26 21.11 4.77
C THR A 72 6.71 21.81 6.01
N SER A 73 6.09 21.08 6.93
CA SER A 73 5.59 21.64 8.19
C SER A 73 6.71 22.28 9.03
N LEU A 74 7.84 21.57 9.18
CA LEU A 74 9.03 22.10 9.87
C LEU A 74 9.66 23.27 9.12
N GLY A 75 9.80 23.17 7.79
CA GLY A 75 10.30 24.26 6.95
C GLY A 75 9.44 25.53 7.06
N PHE A 76 8.12 25.34 7.09
CA PHE A 76 7.14 26.40 7.25
C PHE A 76 7.28 27.12 8.59
N LYS A 77 7.24 26.33 9.67
CA LYS A 77 7.30 26.83 11.05
C LYS A 77 8.62 27.53 11.36
N ASN A 78 9.73 26.96 10.90
CA ASN A 78 11.06 27.42 11.30
C ASN A 78 11.54 28.62 10.47
N LYS A 79 11.14 28.73 9.20
CA LYS A 79 11.64 29.80 8.32
C LYS A 79 10.62 30.39 7.36
N TYR A 80 9.95 29.57 6.56
CA TYR A 80 9.18 30.05 5.40
C TYR A 80 8.14 31.11 5.80
N SER A 81 7.39 30.87 6.89
CA SER A 81 6.37 31.79 7.41
C SER A 81 6.88 33.18 7.85
N ARG A 82 8.21 33.35 8.00
CA ARG A 82 8.85 34.56 8.55
C ARG A 82 9.90 35.15 7.62
N LEU A 83 9.89 34.76 6.35
CA LEU A 83 10.85 35.26 5.36
C LEU A 83 10.75 36.78 5.22
N LYS A 84 11.90 37.45 5.43
CA LYS A 84 12.04 38.90 5.20
C LYS A 84 12.28 39.22 3.73
N GLU A 85 12.96 38.32 3.05
CA GLU A 85 13.31 38.31 1.63
C GLU A 85 13.17 36.88 1.09
N TYR A 86 13.11 36.75 -0.23
CA TYR A 86 13.05 35.44 -0.87
C TYR A 86 14.28 34.60 -0.50
N ASP A 87 14.04 33.34 -0.15
CA ASP A 87 15.08 32.36 0.12
C ASP A 87 14.94 31.19 -0.86
N PRO A 88 15.79 31.14 -1.90
CA PRO A 88 15.69 30.12 -2.94
C PRO A 88 15.94 28.72 -2.40
N TYR A 89 16.81 28.56 -1.39
CA TYR A 89 17.05 27.25 -0.82
C TYR A 89 15.79 26.72 -0.13
N TYR A 90 15.13 27.52 0.70
CA TYR A 90 13.93 27.03 1.39
C TYR A 90 12.74 26.82 0.46
N GLU A 91 12.49 27.74 -0.45
CA GLU A 91 11.34 27.59 -1.33
C GLU A 91 11.56 26.49 -2.37
N ASN A 92 12.73 26.45 -3.02
CA ASN A 92 12.97 25.54 -4.13
C ASN A 92 13.33 24.14 -3.61
N GLU A 93 14.28 24.04 -2.67
CA GLU A 93 14.79 22.73 -2.20
C GLU A 93 13.85 22.03 -1.22
N ILE A 94 13.11 22.80 -0.40
CA ILE A 94 12.24 22.23 0.63
C ILE A 94 10.79 22.23 0.17
N MET A 95 10.21 23.41 -0.09
CA MET A 95 8.77 23.52 -0.36
C MET A 95 8.41 22.92 -1.73
N TYR A 96 9.06 23.35 -2.80
CA TYR A 96 8.77 22.88 -4.16
C TYR A 96 8.99 21.38 -4.30
N HIS A 97 10.18 20.88 -3.94
CA HIS A 97 10.47 19.45 -4.08
C HIS A 97 9.55 18.57 -3.22
N SER A 98 9.19 18.99 -2.01
CA SER A 98 8.30 18.19 -1.16
C SER A 98 6.85 18.23 -1.62
N ASN A 99 6.33 19.41 -1.98
CA ASN A 99 4.98 19.54 -2.53
C ASN A 99 4.83 18.72 -3.82
N LYS A 100 5.80 18.83 -4.72
CA LYS A 100 5.84 18.05 -5.96
C LYS A 100 5.90 16.55 -5.67
N HIS A 101 6.79 16.11 -4.78
CA HIS A 101 6.93 14.70 -4.46
C HIS A 101 5.65 14.11 -3.87
N ILE A 102 5.02 14.78 -2.90
CA ILE A 102 3.75 14.30 -2.32
C ILE A 102 2.68 14.19 -3.41
N ARG A 103 2.52 15.23 -4.25
CA ARG A 103 1.55 15.22 -5.34
C ARG A 103 1.79 14.07 -6.31
N ASP A 104 3.04 13.87 -6.73
CA ASP A 104 3.41 12.83 -7.68
C ASP A 104 3.20 11.42 -7.09
N VAL A 105 3.55 11.19 -5.83
CA VAL A 105 3.31 9.90 -5.13
C VAL A 105 1.82 9.60 -5.01
N LEU A 106 1.01 10.59 -4.60
CA LEU A 106 -0.42 10.39 -4.45
C LEU A 106 -1.11 10.10 -5.80
N LEU A 107 -0.69 10.76 -6.88
CA LEU A 107 -1.24 10.50 -8.21
C LEU A 107 -0.81 9.15 -8.78
N ASN A 108 0.47 8.79 -8.67
CA ASN A 108 1.01 7.60 -9.30
C ASN A 108 0.71 6.32 -8.53
N ASN A 109 0.50 6.42 -7.22
CA ASN A 109 0.36 5.27 -6.33
C ASN A 109 -0.94 5.30 -5.52
N GLY A 110 -1.86 6.21 -5.83
CA GLY A 110 -3.12 6.38 -5.10
C GLY A 110 -4.01 5.12 -5.04
N HIS A 111 -3.84 4.17 -5.96
CA HIS A 111 -4.55 2.88 -5.93
C HIS A 111 -4.15 1.98 -4.75
N TYR A 112 -3.05 2.26 -4.07
CA TYR A 112 -2.69 1.59 -2.82
C TYR A 112 -3.35 2.24 -1.59
N LEU A 113 -3.91 3.44 -1.70
CA LEU A 113 -4.48 4.12 -0.54
C LEU A 113 -5.71 3.37 0.00
N PRO A 114 -5.85 3.28 1.33
CA PRO A 114 -7.10 2.90 1.96
C PRO A 114 -8.24 3.84 1.51
N PRO A 115 -9.47 3.34 1.32
CA PRO A 115 -10.59 4.14 0.82
C PRO A 115 -10.84 5.42 1.62
N GLU A 116 -10.62 5.40 2.94
CA GLU A 116 -10.79 6.54 3.83
C GLU A 116 -9.80 7.70 3.58
N LEU A 117 -8.69 7.44 2.88
CA LEU A 117 -7.70 8.47 2.53
C LEU A 117 -7.94 9.11 1.16
N LEU A 118 -8.84 8.58 0.33
CA LEU A 118 -8.98 9.05 -1.06
C LEU A 118 -9.45 10.52 -1.14
N ASP A 119 -10.43 10.91 -0.33
CA ASP A 119 -10.91 12.30 -0.29
C ASP A 119 -9.85 13.26 0.27
N GLU A 120 -9.14 12.83 1.31
CA GLU A 120 -8.04 13.60 1.90
C GLU A 120 -6.85 13.74 0.93
N ALA A 121 -6.58 12.71 0.12
CA ALA A 121 -5.56 12.74 -0.92
C ALA A 121 -5.89 13.80 -1.98
N ASN A 122 -7.15 13.87 -2.42
CA ASN A 122 -7.60 14.86 -3.39
C ASN A 122 -7.40 16.30 -2.87
N LYS A 123 -7.70 16.55 -1.59
CA LYS A 123 -7.48 17.87 -0.96
C LYS A 123 -6.00 18.27 -0.96
N LEU A 124 -5.11 17.31 -0.65
CA LEU A 124 -3.66 17.54 -0.69
C LEU A 124 -3.19 17.81 -2.12
N ILE A 125 -3.61 17.00 -3.08
CA ILE A 125 -3.28 17.15 -4.49
C ILE A 125 -3.72 18.53 -5.00
N GLU A 126 -4.97 18.93 -4.76
CA GLU A 126 -5.50 20.23 -5.19
C GLU A 126 -4.65 21.38 -4.63
N HIS A 127 -4.37 21.35 -3.31
CA HIS A 127 -3.54 22.36 -2.70
C HIS A 127 -2.15 22.44 -3.34
N PHE A 128 -1.48 21.29 -3.54
CA PHE A 128 -0.15 21.25 -4.12
C PHE A 128 -0.13 21.65 -5.60
N ASP A 129 -1.12 21.28 -6.40
CA ASP A 129 -1.20 21.68 -7.80
C ASP A 129 -1.34 23.20 -7.95
N ILE A 130 -2.20 23.82 -7.14
CA ILE A 130 -2.34 25.28 -7.15
C ILE A 130 -1.06 25.96 -6.66
N TRP A 131 -0.41 25.44 -5.61
CA TRP A 131 0.86 25.98 -5.14
C TRP A 131 1.96 25.87 -6.19
N LEU A 132 2.12 24.70 -6.81
CA LEU A 132 3.12 24.44 -7.85
C LEU A 132 2.86 25.28 -9.10
N SER A 133 1.60 25.48 -9.48
CA SER A 133 1.24 26.36 -10.59
C SER A 133 1.64 27.81 -10.30
N LYS A 134 1.36 28.32 -9.09
CA LYS A 134 1.78 29.66 -8.70
C LYS A 134 3.30 29.80 -8.62
N TYR A 135 3.98 28.77 -8.11
CA TYR A 135 5.43 28.73 -8.07
C TYR A 135 6.01 28.85 -9.48
N ASN A 136 5.54 28.04 -10.42
CA ASN A 136 6.02 28.09 -11.80
C ASN A 136 5.78 29.46 -12.44
N GLN A 137 4.59 30.05 -12.22
CA GLN A 137 4.28 31.38 -12.73
C GLN A 137 5.25 32.45 -12.19
N ILE A 138 5.44 32.51 -10.88
CA ILE A 138 6.24 33.58 -10.25
C ILE A 138 7.75 33.37 -10.46
N ARG A 139 8.24 32.14 -10.30
CA ARG A 139 9.68 31.84 -10.28
C ARG A 139 10.24 31.46 -11.64
N SER A 140 9.46 30.77 -12.48
CA SER A 140 9.97 30.27 -13.76
C SER A 140 9.55 31.14 -14.94
N VAL A 141 8.31 31.65 -14.95
CA VAL A 141 7.80 32.50 -16.05
C VAL A 141 8.17 33.97 -15.82
N GLU A 142 7.83 34.51 -14.65
CA GLU A 142 8.08 35.93 -14.33
C GLU A 142 9.50 36.20 -13.84
N ASN A 143 10.21 35.16 -13.38
CA ASN A 143 11.52 35.27 -12.72
C ASN A 143 11.55 36.35 -11.62
N ASN A 144 10.47 36.41 -10.83
CA ASN A 144 10.23 37.46 -9.86
C ASN A 144 10.72 37.04 -8.48
N GLU A 145 11.86 37.58 -8.03
CA GLU A 145 12.43 37.34 -6.69
C GLU A 145 11.90 38.31 -5.62
N GLN A 146 11.15 39.36 -6.00
CA GLN A 146 10.60 40.34 -5.05
C GLN A 146 9.45 39.75 -4.22
N VAL A 147 8.72 38.77 -4.78
CA VAL A 147 7.74 38.00 -4.02
C VAL A 147 8.49 37.15 -3.01
N LYS A 148 8.29 37.43 -1.72
CA LYS A 148 9.04 36.76 -0.64
C LYS A 148 8.71 35.27 -0.51
N GLN A 149 7.44 34.93 -0.75
CA GLN A 149 6.89 33.61 -0.50
C GLN A 149 5.57 33.44 -1.25
N ILE A 150 5.22 32.19 -1.56
CA ILE A 150 4.02 31.81 -2.29
C ILE A 150 2.96 31.33 -1.29
N TYR A 151 1.83 32.03 -1.28
CA TYR A 151 0.63 31.64 -0.55
C TYR A 151 -0.55 31.42 -1.48
N VAL A 152 -1.21 30.28 -1.28
CA VAL A 152 -2.44 29.91 -2.00
C VAL A 152 -3.67 29.89 -1.09
N GLY A 153 -3.46 29.88 0.24
CA GLY A 153 -4.53 29.94 1.23
C GLY A 153 -5.47 31.15 1.11
N PRO A 154 -4.97 32.38 0.91
CA PRO A 154 -5.82 33.55 0.68
C PRO A 154 -6.69 33.45 -0.59
N ASN A 155 -6.33 32.58 -1.54
CA ASN A 155 -7.07 32.35 -2.78
C ASN A 155 -8.12 31.22 -2.66
N GLY A 156 -8.40 30.76 -1.44
CA GLY A 156 -9.34 29.66 -1.18
C GLY A 156 -8.69 28.29 -0.98
N PHE A 157 -7.41 28.14 -1.32
CA PHE A 157 -6.69 26.87 -1.27
C PHE A 157 -5.84 26.76 -0.01
N ARG A 158 -6.48 26.82 1.17
CA ARG A 158 -5.75 26.68 2.45
C ARG A 158 -5.11 25.31 2.54
N PHE A 159 -3.99 25.21 3.25
CA PHE A 159 -3.35 23.92 3.48
C PHE A 159 -4.33 23.01 4.25
N PRO A 160 -4.59 21.78 3.77
CA PRO A 160 -5.58 20.90 4.37
C PRO A 160 -5.01 20.19 5.61
N GLU A 161 -5.00 20.88 6.75
CA GLU A 161 -4.44 20.38 8.02
C GLU A 161 -5.06 19.05 8.48
N ASN A 162 -6.36 18.86 8.23
CA ASN A 162 -7.03 17.59 8.53
C ASN A 162 -6.47 16.44 7.68
N ALA A 163 -6.25 16.67 6.39
CA ALA A 163 -5.67 15.67 5.49
C ALA A 163 -4.27 15.27 5.95
N GLU A 164 -3.43 16.26 6.28
CA GLU A 164 -2.10 16.01 6.85
C GLU A 164 -2.19 15.11 8.09
N LYS A 165 -3.07 15.45 9.04
CA LYS A 165 -3.25 14.67 10.27
C LYS A 165 -3.67 13.23 9.98
N VAL A 166 -4.69 13.03 9.16
CA VAL A 166 -5.23 11.70 8.86
C VAL A 166 -4.18 10.82 8.16
N PHE A 167 -3.40 11.38 7.23
CA PHE A 167 -2.30 10.67 6.59
C PHE A 167 -1.22 10.23 7.60
N LYS A 168 -0.85 11.12 8.54
CA LYS A 168 0.15 10.81 9.57
C LYS A 168 -0.33 9.75 10.54
N ASP A 169 -1.57 9.86 11.01
CA ASP A 169 -2.18 8.90 11.92
C ASP A 169 -2.26 7.51 11.25
N LYS A 170 -2.71 7.46 9.98
CA LYS A 170 -2.82 6.20 9.23
C LYS A 170 -1.46 5.56 8.95
N TYR A 171 -0.42 6.35 8.66
CA TYR A 171 0.95 5.83 8.52
C TYR A 171 1.38 5.09 9.79
N ILE A 172 1.23 5.73 10.96
CA ILE A 172 1.64 5.15 12.25
C ILE A 172 0.83 3.89 12.55
N GLU A 173 -0.48 3.93 12.35
CA GLU A 173 -1.39 2.78 12.51
C GLU A 173 -0.91 1.59 11.68
N MET A 174 -0.74 1.80 10.37
CA MET A 174 -0.39 0.72 9.44
C MET A 174 1.05 0.22 9.64
N PHE A 175 2.01 1.12 9.90
CA PHE A 175 3.39 0.75 10.16
C PHE A 175 3.53 -0.15 11.39
N ASN A 176 2.86 0.22 12.49
CA ASN A 176 2.85 -0.57 13.72
C ASN A 176 2.22 -1.95 13.48
N SER A 177 1.10 -1.99 12.76
CA SER A 177 0.38 -3.23 12.46
C SER A 177 1.12 -4.22 11.54
N LEU A 178 2.24 -3.81 10.94
CA LEU A 178 3.11 -4.62 10.08
C LEU A 178 4.33 -5.19 10.82
N HIS A 179 4.74 -4.55 11.93
CA HIS A 179 5.96 -4.89 12.67
C HIS A 179 5.68 -5.41 14.10
N LEU A 180 4.44 -5.32 14.56
CA LEU A 180 3.92 -5.91 15.80
C LEU A 180 3.04 -7.11 15.46
#